data_AF-A0A4Q6C3N0-F1
#
_entry.id   AF-A0A4Q6C3N0-F1
#
_cell.length_a   1.000
_cell.length_b   1.000
_cell.length_c   1.000
_cell.angle_alpha   90.00
_cell.angle_beta   90.00
_cell.angle_gamma   90.00
#
_symmetry.space_group_name_H-M   'P 1'
#
loop_
_entity.id
_entity.type
_entity.pdbx_description
1 polymer ?
#
loop_
_entity_poly.entity_id
_entity_poly.type
_entity_poly.pdbx_seq_one_letter_code
_entity_poly.pdbx_strand_id
1 'polypeptide(L)'
;MARTVRSTGSIKLLGWGAVAVLGALAVYWVNLHWNRVPVGGGLVVVGIPGAFALAGLLEVITGHPFMTLASRWDQLAGWQRGVLGMIVVALAFVLMMCGLVLFG
;
A
#
# COMPACT_ATOMS: atom_id res chain seq x y z
N MET A 1 21.05 17.37 -8.20
CA MET A 1 20.29 17.65 -6.97
C MET A 1 19.88 16.34 -6.32
N ALA A 2 20.41 15.99 -5.15
CA ALA A 2 20.00 14.79 -4.43
C ALA A 2 18.54 14.95 -3.97
N ARG A 3 17.62 14.09 -4.43
CA ARG A 3 16.23 14.12 -3.97
C ARG A 3 16.18 13.67 -2.51
N THR A 4 15.49 14.44 -1.68
CA THR A 4 15.21 14.05 -0.29
C THR A 4 14.32 12.81 -0.27
N VAL A 5 14.47 11.95 0.74
CA VAL A 5 13.69 10.71 0.88
C VAL A 5 12.19 10.97 0.82
N ARG A 6 11.72 12.08 1.40
CA ARG A 6 10.32 12.52 1.35
C ARG A 6 9.84 12.85 -0.06
N SER A 7 10.68 13.45 -0.90
CA SER A 7 10.36 13.73 -2.30
C SER A 7 10.25 12.43 -3.11
N THR A 8 11.16 11.49 -2.89
CA THR A 8 11.12 10.16 -3.52
C THR A 8 9.88 9.37 -3.07
N GLY A 9 9.57 9.39 -1.77
CA GLY A 9 8.38 8.75 -1.21
C GLY A 9 7.09 9.34 -1.77
N SER A 10 7.01 10.66 -1.92
CA SER A 10 5.84 11.34 -2.49
C SER A 10 5.58 10.92 -3.94
N ILE A 11 6.65 10.74 -4.71
CA ILE A 11 6.54 10.28 -6.10
C ILE A 11 6.11 8.82 -6.16
N LYS A 12 6.60 7.96 -5.26
CA LYS A 12 6.13 6.57 -5.18
C LYS A 12 4.67 6.52 -4.76
N LEU A 13 4.27 7.30 -3.76
CA LEU A 13 2.88 7.37 -3.28
C LEU A 13 1.94 7.82 -4.39
N LEU A 14 2.23 8.97 -5.03
CA LEU A 14 1.36 9.53 -6.06
C LEU A 14 1.43 8.74 -7.36
N GLY A 15 2.62 8.30 -7.77
CA GLY A 15 2.82 7.53 -8.99
C GLY A 15 2.15 6.16 -8.92
N TRP A 16 2.51 5.34 -7.92
CA TRP A 16 1.92 4.02 -7.77
C TRP A 16 0.47 4.07 -7.26
N GLY A 17 0.12 5.09 -6.48
CA GLY A 17 -1.26 5.35 -6.07
C GLY A 17 -2.16 5.66 -7.27
N ALA A 18 -1.70 6.49 -8.21
CA ALA A 18 -2.42 6.74 -9.45
C ALA A 18 -2.57 5.47 -10.28
N VAL A 19 -1.52 4.65 -10.40
CA VAL A 19 -1.58 3.35 -11.10
C VAL A 19 -2.59 2.41 -10.42
N ALA A 20 -2.60 2.35 -9.08
CA ALA A 20 -3.55 1.53 -8.33
C ALA A 20 -5.01 1.98 -8.56
N VAL A 21 -5.26 3.29 -8.53
CA VAL A 21 -6.60 3.86 -8.76
C VAL A 21 -7.06 3.62 -10.19
N LEU A 22 -6.20 3.85 -11.19
CA LEU A 22 -6.51 3.58 -12.59
C LEU A 22 -6.78 2.08 -12.82
N GLY A 23 -5.98 1.20 -12.20
CA GLY A 23 -6.21 -0.23 -12.22
C GLY A 23 -7.56 -0.62 -11.60
N ALA A 24 -7.92 -0.01 -10.47
CA ALA A 24 -9.20 -0.25 -9.80
C ALA A 24 -10.39 0.21 -10.65
N LEU A 25 -10.29 1.39 -11.27
CA LEU A 25 -11.30 1.90 -12.19
C LEU A 25 -11.45 1.02 -13.43
N ALA A 26 -10.34 0.52 -13.99
CA ALA A 26 -10.38 -0.40 -15.13
C ALA A 26 -11.04 -1.72 -14.75
N VAL A 27 -10.69 -2.30 -13.60
CA VAL A 27 -11.30 -3.53 -13.07
C VAL A 27 -12.79 -3.32 -12.83
N TYR A 28 -13.19 -2.20 -12.21
CA TYR A 28 -14.58 -1.86 -11.98
C TYR A 28 -15.37 -1.70 -13.29
N TRP A 29 -14.80 -1.01 -14.29
CA TRP A 29 -15.42 -0.83 -15.59
C TRP A 29 -15.62 -2.15 -16.34
N VAL A 30 -14.61 -3.03 -16.33
CA VAL A 30 -14.71 -4.38 -16.94
C VAL A 30 -15.74 -5.24 -16.21
N ASN A 31 -15.82 -5.14 -14.88
CA ASN A 31 -16.84 -5.83 -14.09
C ASN A 31 -18.25 -5.40 -14.51
N LEU A 32 -18.48 -4.08 -14.63
CA LEU A 32 -19.78 -3.52 -15.01
C LEU A 32 -20.20 -3.87 -16.44
N HIS A 33 -19.27 -3.88 -17.41
CA HIS A 33 -19.57 -4.09 -18.83
C HIS A 33 -19.56 -5.56 -19.27
N TRP A 34 -18.70 -6.40 -18.68
CA TRP A 34 -18.49 -7.76 -19.14
C TRP A 34 -18.89 -8.85 -18.14
N ASN A 35 -19.30 -8.50 -16.90
CA ASN A 35 -19.75 -9.43 -15.84
C ASN A 35 -18.82 -10.64 -15.61
N ARG A 36 -17.54 -10.53 -16.03
CA ARG A 36 -16.54 -11.59 -15.94
C ARG A 36 -15.18 -10.99 -15.61
N VAL A 37 -14.98 -10.67 -14.33
CA VAL A 37 -13.62 -10.52 -13.79
C VAL A 37 -13.44 -11.64 -12.78
N PRO A 38 -12.50 -12.59 -13.00
CA PRO A 38 -12.20 -13.57 -11.98
C PRO A 38 -11.70 -12.82 -10.73
N VAL A 39 -12.24 -13.20 -9.57
CA VAL A 39 -12.04 -12.58 -8.23
C VAL A 39 -10.55 -12.35 -7.89
N GLY A 40 -9.62 -13.10 -8.49
CA GLY A 40 -8.18 -12.92 -8.29
C GLY A 40 -7.48 -11.89 -9.18
N GLY A 41 -8.04 -11.55 -10.36
CA GLY A 41 -7.38 -10.66 -11.33
C GLY A 41 -7.32 -9.20 -10.87
N GLY A 42 -8.40 -8.70 -10.27
CA GLY A 42 -8.48 -7.33 -9.76
C GLY A 42 -7.54 -7.06 -8.58
N LEU A 43 -7.40 -8.04 -7.69
CA LEU A 43 -6.51 -7.94 -6.52
C LEU A 43 -5.03 -7.83 -6.92
N VAL A 44 -4.60 -8.50 -7.98
CA VAL A 44 -3.19 -8.40 -8.45
C VAL A 44 -2.95 -7.05 -9.12
N VAL A 45 -3.88 -6.60 -9.97
CA VAL A 45 -3.76 -5.33 -10.72
C VAL A 45 -3.76 -4.12 -9.80
N VAL A 46 -4.53 -4.16 -8.70
CA VAL A 46 -4.63 -3.04 -7.76
C VAL A 46 -3.68 -3.21 -6.57
N GLY A 47 -3.52 -4.44 -6.07
CA GLY A 47 -2.78 -4.74 -4.85
C GLY A 47 -1.28 -4.50 -4.98
N ILE A 48 -0.67 -4.88 -6.12
CA ILE A 48 0.77 -4.68 -6.32
C ILE A 48 1.10 -3.17 -6.38
N PRO A 49 0.46 -2.35 -7.24
CA PRO A 49 0.68 -0.91 -7.22
C PRO A 49 0.29 -0.27 -5.88
N GLY A 50 -0.77 -0.74 -5.23
CA GLY A 50 -1.19 -0.29 -3.90
C GLY A 50 -0.11 -0.50 -2.84
N ALA A 51 0.57 -1.65 -2.85
CA ALA A 51 1.67 -1.93 -1.93
C ALA A 51 2.85 -0.96 -2.13
N PHE A 52 3.21 -0.65 -3.38
CA PHE A 52 4.25 0.34 -3.67
C PHE A 52 3.83 1.77 -3.28
N ALA A 53 2.55 2.11 -3.41
CA ALA A 53 2.01 3.38 -2.94
C ALA A 53 2.12 3.50 -1.41
N LEU A 54 1.76 2.44 -0.67
CA LEU A 54 1.89 2.38 0.79
C LEU A 54 3.35 2.44 1.25
N ALA A 55 4.27 1.81 0.52
CA ALA A 55 5.70 1.96 0.78
C ALA A 55 6.16 3.41 0.60
N GLY A 56 5.65 4.10 -0.43
CA GLY A 56 5.86 5.55 -0.62
C GLY A 56 5.29 6.38 0.54
N LEU A 57 4.09 6.05 1.02
CA LEU A 57 3.46 6.70 2.17
C LEU A 57 4.34 6.60 3.42
N LEU A 58 4.89 5.41 3.69
CA LEU A 58 5.80 5.19 4.81
C LEU A 58 7.07 6.03 4.69
N GLU A 59 7.65 6.13 3.48
CA GLU A 59 8.82 6.99 3.22
C GLU A 59 8.52 8.48 3.45
N VAL A 60 7.30 8.94 3.15
CA VAL A 60 6.85 10.32 3.39
C VAL A 60 6.67 10.60 4.89
N ILE A 61 5.93 9.73 5.59
CA ILE A 61 5.60 9.90 7.01
C ILE A 61 6.88 9.81 7.87
N THR A 62 7.70 8.78 7.62
CA THR A 62 8.88 8.51 8.45
C THR A 62 10.10 9.33 8.05
N GLY A 63 10.16 9.83 6.80
CA GLY A 63 11.34 10.46 6.24
C GLY A 63 12.53 9.51 6.03
N HIS A 64 12.31 8.20 6.18
CA HIS A 64 13.33 7.17 6.05
C HIS A 64 13.03 6.23 4.87
N PRO A 65 14.06 5.74 4.15
CA PRO A 65 13.86 4.80 3.06
C PRO A 65 13.19 3.52 3.57
N PHE A 66 12.27 2.96 2.77
CA PHE A 66 11.49 1.78 3.20
C PHE A 66 12.39 0.61 3.63
N MET A 67 13.49 0.37 2.92
CA MET A 67 14.46 -0.69 3.23
C MET A 67 15.16 -0.54 4.59
N THR A 68 15.14 0.67 5.17
CA THR A 68 15.73 0.94 6.50
C THR A 68 14.70 0.87 7.63
N LEU A 69 13.41 0.74 7.32
CA LEU A 69 12.35 0.68 8.34
C LEU A 69 12.45 -0.59 9.17
N ALA A 70 12.87 -1.71 8.58
CA ALA A 70 13.05 -2.97 9.31
C ALA A 70 14.14 -2.86 10.38
N SER A 71 15.32 -2.32 10.04
CA SER A 71 16.39 -2.15 11.03
C SER A 71 16.01 -1.15 12.12
N ARG A 72 15.24 -0.10 11.79
CA ARG A 72 14.71 0.84 12.77
C ARG A 72 13.66 0.19 13.67
N TRP A 73 12.80 -0.66 13.12
CA TRP A 73 11.82 -1.45 13.87
C TRP A 73 12.49 -2.30 14.95
N ASP A 74 13.59 -2.96 14.59
CA ASP A 74 14.34 -3.80 15.52
C ASP A 74 15.02 -3.02 16.66
N GLN A 75 15.31 -1.73 16.44
CA GLN A 75 15.88 -0.84 17.44
C GLN A 75 14.86 -0.28 18.45
N LEU A 76 13.55 -0.45 18.23
CA LEU A 76 12.54 -0.01 19.20
C LEU A 76 12.53 -0.88 20.45
N ALA A 77 12.18 -0.27 21.58
CA ALA A 77 11.92 -1.00 22.82
C ALA A 77 10.78 -2.03 22.61
N GLY A 78 10.88 -3.18 23.26
CA GLY A 78 9.95 -4.32 23.04
C GLY A 78 8.47 -3.94 23.19
N TRP A 79 8.13 -3.07 24.13
CA TRP A 79 6.77 -2.53 24.30
C TRP A 79 6.30 -1.70 23.09
N GLN A 80 7.16 -0.84 22.55
CA GLN A 80 6.82 -0.01 21.38
C GLN A 80 6.63 -0.88 20.13
N ARG A 81 7.43 -1.94 19.97
CA ARG A 81 7.24 -2.95 18.91
C ARG A 81 5.89 -3.65 19.05
N GLY A 82 5.48 -3.97 20.27
CA GLY A 82 4.17 -4.58 20.54
C GLY A 82 3.01 -3.69 20.11
N VAL A 83 3.00 -2.43 20.54
CA VAL A 83 1.93 -1.47 20.20
C VAL A 83 1.89 -1.17 18.70
N LEU A 84 3.03 -0.86 18.09
CA LEU A 84 3.09 -0.60 16.66
C LEU A 84 2.72 -1.85 15.86
N GLY A 85 3.12 -3.04 16.32
CA GLY A 85 2.80 -4.31 15.67
C GLY A 85 1.31 -4.55 15.61
N MET A 86 0.60 -4.31 16.72
CA MET A 86 -0.86 -4.39 16.77
C MET A 86 -1.54 -3.41 15.82
N ILE A 87 -1.02 -2.17 15.72
CA ILE A 87 -1.53 -1.18 14.77
C ILE A 87 -1.34 -1.64 13.32
N VAL A 88 -0.18 -2.20 12.98
CA VAL A 88 0.10 -2.73 11.64
C VAL A 88 -0.83 -3.90 11.30
N VAL A 89 -1.06 -4.83 12.24
CA VAL A 89 -1.99 -5.94 12.04
C VAL A 89 -3.42 -5.44 11.84
N ALA A 90 -3.89 -4.50 12.65
CA ALA A 90 -5.21 -3.91 12.50
C ALA A 90 -5.38 -3.21 11.15
N LEU A 91 -4.38 -2.43 10.72
CA LEU A 91 -4.36 -1.78 9.40
C LEU A 91 -4.38 -2.80 8.26
N ALA A 92 -3.56 -3.84 8.34
CA ALA A 92 -3.52 -4.90 7.33
C ALA A 92 -4.87 -5.62 7.23
N PHE A 93 -5.53 -5.89 8.36
CA PHE A 93 -6.85 -6.50 8.40
C PHE A 93 -7.92 -5.60 7.75
N VAL A 94 -7.94 -4.30 8.08
CA VAL A 94 -8.87 -3.34 7.47
C VAL A 94 -8.65 -3.24 5.96
N LEU A 95 -7.40 -3.14 5.51
CA LEU A 95 -7.06 -3.08 4.08
C LEU A 95 -7.48 -4.37 3.33
N MET A 96 -7.27 -5.53 3.95
CA MET A 96 -7.69 -6.81 3.40
C MET A 96 -9.22 -6.90 3.29
N MET A 97 -9.96 -6.48 4.33
CA MET A 97 -11.42 -6.44 4.30
C MET A 97 -11.96 -5.46 3.26
N CYS A 98 -11.35 -4.27 3.12
CA CYS A 98 -11.69 -3.34 2.05
C CYS A 98 -11.45 -3.98 0.67
N GLY A 99 -10.32 -4.66 0.48
CA GLY A 99 -10.03 -5.38 -0.75
C GLY A 99 -11.08 -6.46 -1.05
N LEU A 100 -11.51 -7.22 -0.04
CA LEU A 100 -12.51 -8.27 -0.20
C LEU A 100 -13.92 -7.70 -0.48
N VAL A 101 -14.32 -6.60 0.16
CA VAL A 101 -15.62 -5.96 -0.10
C VAL A 101 -15.67 -5.31 -1.49
N LEU A 102 -14.56 -4.75 -1.96
CA LEU A 102 -14.51 -4.04 -3.24
C LEU A 102 -14.26 -4.95 -4.44
N PHE A 103 -13.54 -6.07 -4.25
CA PHE A 103 -13.10 -6.95 -5.33
C PHE A 103 -13.49 -8.44 -5.17
N GLY A 104 -14.09 -8.82 -4.04
CA GLY A 104 -14.65 -10.15 -3.77
C GLY A 104 -16.06 -10.30 -4.31
#